data_AF-A0A8D3WF19-F1
#
_entry.id   AF-A0A8D3WF19-F1
#
_cell.length_a   1.000
_cell.length_b   1.000
_cell.length_c   1.000
_cell.angle_alpha   90.00
_cell.angle_beta   90.00
_cell.angle_gamma   90.00
#
_symmetry.space_group_name_H-M   'P 1'
#
loop_
_entity.id
_entity.type
_entity.pdbx_description
1 polymer ?
#
loop_
_entity_poly.entity_id
_entity_poly.type
_entity_poly.pdbx_seq_one_letter_code
_entity_poly.pdbx_strand_id
1 'polypeptide(L)'
;MSAIRPWGQAKLAGGHVAAIEVLVDLLVCAVLLLASVGVIGTEPTTRAEETAAWQSAGQLYFGWLVVGATSLALLRMPKALLAHVSTMLLSPIALFVLLLLLSSGRG
;
A
#
# COMPACT_ATOMS: atom_id res chain seq x y z
N MET A 1 -39.88 16.63 -5.87
CA MET A 1 -39.16 15.41 -6.29
C MET A 1 -37.68 15.77 -6.45
N SER A 2 -36.81 15.29 -5.55
CA SER A 2 -35.38 15.65 -5.49
C SER A 2 -34.53 14.41 -5.76
N ALA A 3 -34.26 14.13 -7.04
CA ALA A 3 -33.48 12.98 -7.49
C ALA A 3 -31.97 13.27 -7.60
N ILE A 4 -31.54 14.51 -7.33
CA ILE A 4 -30.14 14.96 -7.53
C ILE A 4 -29.27 14.66 -6.29
N ARG A 5 -29.89 14.53 -5.11
CA ARG A 5 -29.22 14.34 -3.82
C ARG A 5 -28.52 12.98 -3.60
N PRO A 6 -29.04 11.81 -4.04
CA PRO A 6 -28.38 10.53 -3.78
C PRO A 6 -27.08 10.35 -4.58
N TRP A 7 -26.99 10.96 -5.76
CA TRP A 7 -25.85 10.77 -6.65
C TRP A 7 -24.57 11.48 -6.16
N GLY A 8 -24.71 12.68 -5.58
CA GLY A 8 -23.60 13.41 -4.96
C GLY A 8 -23.02 12.70 -3.73
N GLN A 9 -23.89 12.10 -2.90
CA GLN A 9 -23.49 11.36 -1.71
C GLN A 9 -22.76 10.04 -2.07
N ALA A 10 -23.24 9.30 -3.07
CA ALA A 10 -22.55 8.10 -3.57
C ALA A 10 -21.18 8.42 -4.17
N LYS A 11 -21.04 9.58 -4.85
CA LYS A 11 -19.77 10.02 -5.45
C LYS A 11 -18.75 10.45 -4.38
N LEU A 12 -19.21 11.10 -3.30
CA LEU A 12 -18.38 11.46 -2.14
C LEU A 12 -17.97 10.22 -1.34
N ALA A 13 -18.89 9.29 -1.08
CA ALA A 13 -18.59 8.04 -0.38
C ALA A 13 -17.52 7.22 -1.11
N GLY A 14 -17.62 7.09 -2.44
CA GLY A 14 -16.60 6.41 -3.25
C GLY A 14 -15.23 7.10 -3.24
N GLY A 15 -15.19 8.42 -3.01
CA GLY A 15 -13.94 9.18 -2.85
C GLY A 15 -13.27 8.92 -1.49
N HIS A 16 -14.05 8.82 -0.41
CA HIS A 16 -13.52 8.51 0.93
C HIS A 16 -12.96 7.09 0.98
N VAL A 17 -13.65 6.12 0.41
CA VAL A 17 -13.16 4.74 0.34
C VAL A 17 -11.83 4.68 -0.40
N ALA A 18 -11.71 5.35 -1.56
CA ALA A 18 -10.44 5.41 -2.28
C ALA A 18 -9.32 6.09 -1.48
N ALA A 19 -9.61 7.17 -0.75
CA ALA A 19 -8.62 7.85 0.08
C ALA A 19 -8.15 6.99 1.26
N ILE A 20 -9.08 6.24 1.88
CA ILE A 20 -8.77 5.30 2.96
C ILE A 20 -7.89 4.16 2.43
N GLU A 21 -8.27 3.54 1.30
CA GLU A 21 -7.46 2.50 0.65
C GLU A 21 -6.03 2.98 0.36
N VAL A 22 -5.87 4.17 -0.23
CA VAL A 22 -4.54 4.77 -0.49
C VAL A 22 -3.71 4.88 0.79
N LEU A 23 -4.33 5.32 1.90
CA LEU A 23 -3.62 5.46 3.18
C LEU A 23 -3.22 4.10 3.75
N VAL A 24 -4.10 3.10 3.66
CA VAL A 24 -3.83 1.73 4.11
C VAL A 24 -2.72 1.10 3.27
N ASP A 25 -2.77 1.24 1.94
CA ASP A 25 -1.75 0.70 1.04
C ASP A 25 -0.38 1.34 1.29
N LEU A 26 -0.34 2.65 1.50
CA LEU A 26 0.88 3.36 1.84
C LEU A 26 1.46 2.84 3.16
N LEU A 27 0.61 2.61 4.17
CA LEU A 27 1.03 2.07 5.46
C LEU A 27 1.54 0.64 5.34
N VAL A 28 0.85 -0.23 4.60
CA VAL A 28 1.27 -1.61 4.34
C VAL A 28 2.63 -1.62 3.64
N CYS A 29 2.80 -0.83 2.58
CA CYS A 29 4.07 -0.72 1.87
C CYS A 29 5.19 -0.24 2.81
N ALA A 30 4.94 0.77 3.64
CA ALA A 30 5.92 1.30 4.58
C ALA A 30 6.33 0.26 5.63
N VAL A 31 5.38 -0.43 6.24
CA VAL A 31 5.65 -1.46 7.25
C VAL A 31 6.45 -2.62 6.64
N LEU A 32 6.07 -3.11 5.46
CA LEU A 32 6.79 -4.19 4.78
C LEU A 32 8.21 -3.79 4.40
N LEU A 33 8.41 -2.56 3.94
CA LEU A 33 9.74 -2.05 3.59
C LEU A 33 10.64 -1.90 4.83
N LEU A 34 10.09 -1.34 5.91
CA LEU A 34 10.82 -1.21 7.18
C LEU A 34 11.13 -2.57 7.81
N ALA A 35 10.23 -3.54 7.70
CA ALA A 35 10.47 -4.90 8.15
C ALA A 35 11.56 -5.60 7.34
N SER A 36 11.58 -5.39 6.01
CA SER A 36 12.58 -5.99 5.12
C SER A 36 14.00 -5.47 5.37
N VAL A 37 14.13 -4.19 5.77
CA VAL A 37 15.42 -3.55 6.07
C VAL A 37 15.82 -3.74 7.54
N GLY A 38 15.01 -4.43 8.35
CA GLY A 38 15.31 -4.69 9.76
C GLY A 38 15.05 -3.51 10.72
N VAL A 39 14.39 -2.44 10.25
CA VAL A 39 14.03 -1.29 11.09
C VAL A 39 12.85 -1.63 12.02
N ILE A 40 11.95 -2.51 11.58
CA ILE A 40 10.84 -3.03 12.38
C ILE A 40 10.96 -4.55 12.48
N GLY A 41 11.01 -5.10 13.69
CA GLY A 41 11.14 -6.53 13.93
C GLY A 41 12.58 -6.96 14.22
N THR A 42 12.89 -8.24 14.01
CA THR A 42 14.22 -8.79 14.23
C THR A 42 15.16 -8.35 13.10
N GLU A 43 16.21 -7.60 13.45
CA GLU A 43 17.22 -7.17 12.49
C GLU A 43 17.96 -8.39 11.93
N PRO A 44 18.04 -8.57 10.59
CA PRO A 44 18.73 -9.69 10.01
C PRO A 44 20.24 -9.57 10.25
N THR A 45 20.80 -10.57 10.92
CA THR A 45 22.24 -10.63 11.24
C THR A 45 23.05 -11.35 10.17
N THR A 46 22.36 -12.01 9.23
CA THR A 46 22.98 -12.73 8.11
C THR A 46 22.33 -12.37 6.78
N ARG A 47 23.08 -12.55 5.68
CA ARG A 47 22.56 -12.40 4.30
C ARG A 47 21.38 -13.32 4.01
N ALA A 48 21.35 -14.51 4.61
CA ALA A 48 20.26 -15.47 4.43
C ALA A 48 18.96 -14.96 5.09
N GLU A 49 19.07 -14.40 6.29
CA GLU A 49 17.94 -13.76 6.99
C GLU A 49 17.42 -12.53 6.25
N GLU A 50 18.33 -11.69 5.74
CA GLU A 50 17.96 -10.53 4.92
C GLU A 50 17.14 -10.98 3.69
N THR A 51 17.63 -11.99 2.95
CA THR A 51 16.93 -12.53 1.78
C THR A 51 15.57 -13.12 2.15
N ALA A 52 15.49 -13.83 3.27
CA ALA A 52 14.24 -14.40 3.77
C ALA A 52 13.22 -13.32 4.17
N ALA A 53 13.68 -12.22 4.79
CA ALA A 53 12.85 -11.07 5.14
C ALA A 53 12.26 -10.40 3.88
N TRP A 54 13.09 -10.13 2.87
CA TRP A 54 12.64 -9.60 1.58
C TRP A 54 11.66 -10.53 0.87
N GLN A 55 11.92 -11.84 0.88
CA GLN A 55 11.05 -12.82 0.25
C GLN A 55 9.68 -12.91 0.96
N SER A 56 9.69 -12.90 2.29
CA SER A 56 8.48 -12.92 3.11
C SER A 56 7.65 -11.64 2.91
N ALA A 57 8.30 -10.48 2.92
CA ALA A 57 7.65 -9.20 2.64
C ALA A 57 7.07 -9.15 1.22
N GLY A 58 7.78 -9.71 0.23
CA GLY A 58 7.29 -9.85 -1.15
C GLY A 58 6.03 -10.71 -1.25
N GLN A 59 5.97 -11.82 -0.52
CA GLN A 59 4.78 -12.68 -0.47
C GLN A 59 3.58 -11.96 0.18
N LEU A 60 3.81 -11.27 1.30
CA LEU A 60 2.77 -10.49 1.98
C LEU A 60 2.26 -9.33 1.11
N TYR A 61 3.17 -8.61 0.44
CA TYR A 61 2.83 -7.56 -0.50
C TYR A 61 1.97 -8.09 -1.65
N PHE A 62 2.37 -9.20 -2.27
CA PHE A 62 1.60 -9.80 -3.36
C PHE A 62 0.23 -10.32 -2.89
N GLY A 63 0.18 -10.94 -1.71
CA GLY A 63 -1.07 -11.37 -1.09
C GLY A 63 -2.03 -10.20 -0.85
N TRP A 64 -1.54 -9.08 -0.31
CA TRP A 64 -2.32 -7.86 -0.10
C TRP A 64 -2.83 -7.27 -1.42
N LEU A 65 -1.96 -7.19 -2.43
CA LEU A 65 -2.32 -6.70 -3.76
C LEU A 65 -3.48 -7.50 -4.35
N VAL A 66 -3.40 -8.84 -4.33
CA VAL A 66 -4.41 -9.73 -4.91
C VAL A 66 -5.71 -9.70 -4.12
N VAL A 67 -5.65 -9.79 -2.79
CA VAL A 67 -6.85 -9.79 -1.94
C VAL A 67 -7.59 -8.46 -2.01
N GLY A 68 -6.87 -7.34 -1.95
CA GLY A 68 -7.45 -5.99 -2.07
C GLY A 68 -8.08 -5.78 -3.45
N ALA A 69 -7.35 -6.10 -4.52
CA ALA A 69 -7.88 -5.97 -5.89
C ALA A 69 -9.13 -6.84 -6.11
N THR A 70 -9.11 -8.08 -5.64
CA THR A 70 -10.25 -9.00 -5.77
C THR A 70 -11.46 -8.48 -4.98
N SER A 71 -11.26 -8.01 -3.76
CA SER A 71 -12.33 -7.48 -2.90
C SER A 71 -12.98 -6.24 -3.52
N LEU A 72 -12.17 -5.29 -4.00
CA LEU A 72 -12.65 -4.06 -4.64
C LEU A 72 -13.36 -4.32 -5.98
N ALA A 73 -12.89 -5.32 -6.74
CA ALA A 73 -13.55 -5.78 -7.96
C ALA A 73 -14.93 -6.40 -7.66
N LEU A 74 -15.02 -7.27 -6.64
CA LEU A 74 -16.27 -7.90 -6.20
C LEU A 74 -17.30 -6.86 -5.72
N LEU A 75 -16.84 -5.83 -4.99
CA LEU A 75 -17.67 -4.71 -4.54
C LEU A 75 -18.02 -3.70 -5.66
N ARG A 76 -17.53 -3.92 -6.89
CA ARG A 76 -17.71 -3.04 -8.05
C ARG A 76 -17.31 -1.59 -7.77
N MET A 77 -16.15 -1.40 -7.12
CA MET A 77 -15.60 -0.09 -6.79
C MET A 77 -14.39 0.25 -7.69
N PRO A 78 -14.60 0.61 -8.98
CA PRO A 78 -13.50 0.75 -9.94
C PRO A 78 -12.51 1.88 -9.60
N LYS A 79 -12.97 2.94 -8.92
CA LYS A 79 -12.09 4.04 -8.49
C LYS A 79 -11.15 3.61 -7.37
N ALA A 80 -11.67 2.89 -6.38
CA ALA A 80 -10.87 2.35 -5.29
C ALA A 80 -9.92 1.26 -5.81
N LEU A 81 -10.37 0.42 -6.75
CA LEU A 81 -9.50 -0.57 -7.41
C LEU A 81 -8.32 0.09 -8.15
N LEU A 82 -8.60 1.14 -8.93
CA LEU A 82 -7.54 1.88 -9.63
C LEU A 82 -6.58 2.54 -8.64
N ALA A 83 -7.12 3.14 -7.58
CA ALA A 83 -6.33 3.71 -6.50
C ALA A 83 -5.44 2.63 -5.87
N HIS A 84 -6.00 1.49 -5.45
CA HIS A 84 -5.28 0.36 -4.87
C HIS A 84 -4.09 -0.10 -5.71
N VAL A 85 -4.35 -0.44 -6.98
CA VAL A 85 -3.30 -0.91 -7.89
C VAL A 85 -2.23 0.17 -8.14
N SER A 86 -2.64 1.42 -8.36
CA SER A 86 -1.69 2.52 -8.59
C SER A 86 -0.83 2.81 -7.37
N THR A 87 -1.42 2.76 -6.17
CA THR A 87 -0.72 3.04 -4.91
C THR A 87 0.24 1.92 -4.58
N MET A 88 -0.19 0.66 -4.70
CA MET A 88 0.66 -0.51 -4.54
C MET A 88 1.86 -0.48 -5.50
N LEU A 89 1.70 -0.06 -6.76
CA LEU A 89 2.82 0.02 -7.71
C LEU A 89 3.78 1.19 -7.44
N LEU A 90 3.25 2.36 -7.09
CA LEU A 90 4.04 3.59 -6.95
C LEU A 90 4.66 3.75 -5.55
N SER A 91 3.95 3.31 -4.51
CA SER A 91 4.34 3.50 -3.12
C SER A 91 5.67 2.84 -2.76
N PRO A 92 5.97 1.59 -3.13
CA PRO A 92 7.26 0.96 -2.80
C PRO A 92 8.43 1.74 -3.36
N ILE A 93 8.32 2.23 -4.62
CA ILE A 93 9.37 3.04 -5.27
C ILE A 93 9.53 4.36 -4.54
N ALA A 94 8.42 5.06 -4.28
CA ALA A 94 8.45 6.36 -3.60
C ALA A 94 9.02 6.26 -2.18
N LEU A 95 8.62 5.24 -1.41
CA LEU A 95 9.11 4.99 -0.06
C LEU A 95 10.58 4.57 -0.06
N PHE A 96 11.01 3.73 -1.01
CA PHE A 96 12.41 3.36 -1.14
C PHE A 96 13.30 4.56 -1.47
N VAL A 97 12.90 5.40 -2.43
CA VAL A 97 13.59 6.66 -2.76
C VAL A 97 13.63 7.59 -1.55
N LEU A 98 12.51 7.72 -0.82
CA LEU A 98 12.45 8.54 0.39
C LEU A 98 13.42 8.05 1.47
N LEU A 99 13.51 6.74 1.70
CA LEU A 99 14.47 6.15 2.63
C LEU A 99 15.92 6.43 2.21
N LEU A 100 16.25 6.31 0.92
CA LEU A 100 17.57 6.64 0.40
C LEU A 100 17.93 8.11 0.60
N LEU A 101 16.98 9.03 0.32
CA LEU A 101 17.16 10.46 0.53
C LEU A 101 17.35 10.79 2.01
N LEU A 102 16.56 10.18 2.89
CA LEU A 102 16.68 10.37 4.34
C LEU A 102 18.01 9.85 4.88
N SER A 103 18.49 8.73 4.35
CA SER A 103 19.82 8.19 4.68
C SER A 103 20.95 9.10 4.19
N SER A 104 20.79 9.73 3.02
CA SER A 104 21.81 10.58 2.41
C SER A 104 21.91 11.95 3.09
N GLY A 105 20.79 12.50 3.56
CA GLY A 105 20.72 13.80 4.26
C GLY A 105 21.13 13.77 5.74
N ARG A 106 21.44 12.58 6.28
CA ARG A 106 21.88 12.37 7.68
C ARG A 106 23.40 12.19 7.83
N GLY A 107 24.16 12.30 6.73
CA GLY A 107 25.63 12.19 6.70
C GLY A 107 26.35 13.51 6.96
#